data_AF-A0A367Z0T3-F1
#
_entry.id   AF-A0A367Z0T3-F1
#
_cell.length_a   1.000
_cell.length_b   1.000
_cell.length_c   1.000
_cell.angle_alpha   90.00
_cell.angle_beta   90.00
_cell.angle_gamma   90.00
#
_symmetry.space_group_name_H-M   'P 1'
#
loop_
_entity.id
_entity.type
_entity.pdbx_description
1 polymer ?
#
loop_
_entity_poly.entity_id
_entity_poly.type
_entity_poly.pdbx_seq_one_letter_code
_entity_poly.pdbx_strand_id
1 'polypeptide(L)'
;MSHFLLAKSQKFSYISYIMDEKFYRKEKPLWRRPESWFKKLISNNFFKFVLLPLFIMLFFFFISDKGPLKRIQLENERKILEEKVKQAKAEQERLKNQLKLLETDNFYIEKAAREKHNMAKEGETVYKLKKNQ
;
A
#
# COMPACT_ATOMS: atom_id res chain seq x y z
N MET A 1 69.25 -3.44 -23.03
CA MET A 1 67.81 -3.63 -22.70
C MET A 1 67.56 -4.63 -21.55
N SER A 2 68.62 -5.18 -20.92
CA SER A 2 68.52 -6.16 -19.81
C SER A 2 68.53 -5.54 -18.41
N HIS A 3 69.10 -4.34 -18.21
CA HIS A 3 69.17 -3.70 -16.88
C HIS A 3 67.84 -3.11 -16.38
N PHE A 4 66.89 -2.81 -17.25
CA PHE A 4 65.59 -2.24 -16.86
C PHE A 4 64.61 -3.29 -16.32
N LEU A 5 64.78 -4.54 -16.74
CA LEU A 5 63.89 -5.66 -16.35
C LEU A 5 64.16 -6.15 -14.92
N LEU A 6 65.40 -6.00 -14.42
CA LEU A 6 65.80 -6.41 -13.07
C LEU A 6 65.26 -5.47 -11.98
N ALA A 7 65.15 -4.17 -12.25
CA ALA A 7 64.61 -3.20 -11.29
C ALA A 7 63.09 -3.34 -11.10
N LYS A 8 62.37 -3.82 -12.11
CA LYS A 8 60.90 -3.99 -12.07
C LYS A 8 60.50 -5.24 -11.27
N SER A 9 61.28 -6.32 -11.31
CA SER A 9 61.00 -7.53 -10.52
C SER A 9 61.27 -7.34 -9.03
N GLN A 10 62.34 -6.63 -8.67
CA GLN A 10 62.68 -6.29 -7.29
C GLN A 10 61.59 -5.44 -6.62
N LYS A 11 61.06 -4.44 -7.33
CA LYS A 11 59.96 -3.59 -6.82
C LYS A 11 58.67 -4.38 -6.59
N PHE A 12 58.39 -5.39 -7.41
CA PHE A 12 57.21 -6.25 -7.27
C PHE A 12 57.35 -7.23 -6.09
N SER A 13 58.55 -7.76 -5.85
CA SER A 13 58.86 -8.58 -4.67
C SER A 13 58.72 -7.78 -3.37
N TYR A 14 59.20 -6.53 -3.35
CA TYR A 14 59.04 -5.63 -2.19
C TYR A 14 57.58 -5.26 -1.93
N ILE A 15 56.79 -5.03 -2.98
CA ILE A 15 55.35 -4.76 -2.87
C ILE A 15 54.60 -6.01 -2.37
N SER A 16 54.98 -7.21 -2.81
CA SER A 16 54.37 -8.46 -2.32
C SER A 16 54.70 -8.75 -0.84
N TYR A 17 55.92 -8.46 -0.40
CA TYR A 17 56.34 -8.63 0.99
C TYR A 17 55.66 -7.62 1.93
N ILE A 18 55.51 -6.36 1.49
CA ILE A 18 54.77 -5.32 2.22
C ILE A 18 53.25 -5.55 2.23
N MET A 19 52.72 -6.23 1.21
CA MET A 19 51.30 -6.64 1.20
C MET A 19 51.06 -7.73 2.25
N ASP A 20 51.89 -8.77 2.32
CA ASP A 20 51.63 -9.92 3.19
C ASP A 20 51.59 -9.57 4.70
N GLU A 21 52.44 -8.65 5.18
CA GLU A 21 52.38 -8.19 6.59
C GLU A 21 51.09 -7.45 6.96
N LYS A 22 50.45 -6.76 6.03
CA LYS A 22 49.22 -5.98 6.30
C LYS A 22 47.94 -6.82 6.19
N PHE A 23 48.00 -8.04 5.67
CA PHE A 23 46.83 -8.88 5.43
C PHE A 23 46.57 -9.99 6.47
N TYR A 24 47.46 -10.23 7.46
CA TYR A 24 47.17 -11.16 8.57
C TYR A 24 46.41 -10.55 9.76
N ARG A 25 45.76 -9.39 9.57
CA ARG A 25 44.70 -8.98 10.50
C ARG A 25 43.41 -9.66 10.06
N LYS A 26 43.14 -10.86 10.58
CA LYS A 26 41.81 -11.50 10.52
C LYS A 26 40.77 -10.52 11.07
N GLU A 27 40.14 -9.76 10.19
CA GLU A 27 38.98 -8.98 10.52
C GLU A 27 37.81 -9.92 10.76
N LYS A 28 37.37 -9.92 12.02
CA LYS A 28 36.35 -10.81 12.56
C LYS A 28 35.07 -10.53 11.77
N PRO A 29 34.38 -11.52 11.17
CA PRO A 29 33.18 -11.23 10.38
C PRO A 29 32.14 -10.52 11.26
N LEU A 30 31.53 -9.47 10.71
CA LEU A 30 30.64 -8.51 11.40
C LEU A 30 29.32 -9.12 11.93
N TRP A 31 29.15 -10.45 11.81
CA TRP A 31 27.91 -11.16 12.12
C TRP A 31 28.10 -12.24 13.20
N ARG A 32 29.08 -12.05 14.10
CA ARG A 32 29.23 -12.93 15.28
C ARG A 32 28.11 -12.65 16.29
N ARG A 33 27.02 -13.40 16.11
CA ARG A 33 25.95 -13.73 17.07
C ARG A 33 26.15 -13.17 18.50
N PRO A 34 25.44 -12.11 18.90
CA PRO A 34 25.48 -11.60 20.27
C PRO A 34 24.59 -12.47 21.17
N GLU A 35 24.94 -13.73 21.40
CA GLU A 35 23.98 -14.70 21.95
C GLU A 35 23.97 -14.79 23.48
N SER A 36 24.94 -14.24 24.21
CA SER A 36 25.08 -14.45 25.66
C SER A 36 24.76 -13.22 26.52
N TRP A 37 25.01 -12.00 26.03
CA TRP A 37 24.66 -10.77 26.76
C TRP A 37 23.14 -10.48 26.71
N PHE A 38 22.50 -10.70 25.56
CA PHE A 38 21.04 -10.54 25.45
C PHE A 38 20.26 -11.57 26.28
N LYS A 39 20.75 -12.81 26.38
CA LYS A 39 20.12 -13.84 27.25
C LYS A 39 20.26 -13.50 28.73
N LYS A 40 21.38 -12.92 29.15
CA LYS A 40 21.58 -12.43 30.52
C LYS A 40 20.70 -11.20 30.84
N LEU A 41 20.38 -10.38 29.83
CA LEU A 41 19.37 -9.34 29.95
C LEU A 41 17.96 -9.92 30.15
N ILE A 42 17.57 -10.98 29.45
CA ILE A 42 16.19 -11.52 29.51
C ILE A 42 15.98 -12.53 30.65
N SER A 43 17.04 -13.11 31.22
CA SER A 43 16.92 -14.21 32.20
C SER A 43 16.55 -13.79 33.63
N ASN A 44 16.52 -12.49 33.93
CA ASN A 44 16.24 -12.01 35.29
C ASN A 44 14.74 -11.87 35.52
N ASN A 45 14.23 -12.38 36.66
CA ASN A 45 12.81 -12.28 37.03
C ASN A 45 12.30 -10.84 37.01
N PHE A 46 13.18 -9.85 37.21
CA PHE A 46 12.88 -8.43 37.09
C PHE A 46 12.28 -8.04 35.73
N PHE A 47 12.84 -8.54 34.62
CA PHE A 47 12.28 -8.26 33.29
C PHE A 47 10.92 -8.91 33.13
N LYS A 48 10.68 -10.09 33.71
CA LYS A 48 9.33 -10.69 33.69
C LYS A 48 8.33 -9.87 34.49
N PHE A 49 8.70 -9.39 35.68
CA PHE A 49 7.80 -8.62 36.54
C PHE A 49 7.59 -7.17 36.10
N VAL A 50 8.50 -6.59 35.31
CA VAL A 50 8.39 -5.19 34.82
C VAL A 50 8.01 -5.11 33.35
N LEU A 51 8.65 -5.91 32.49
CA LEU A 51 8.43 -5.86 31.04
C LEU A 51 7.07 -6.45 30.65
N LEU A 52 6.60 -7.50 31.35
CA LEU A 52 5.32 -8.13 31.06
C LEU A 52 4.13 -7.17 31.31
N PRO A 53 3.97 -6.54 32.49
CA PRO A 53 2.87 -5.59 32.68
C PRO A 53 3.03 -4.35 31.79
N LEU A 54 4.26 -3.89 31.53
CA LEU A 54 4.50 -2.78 30.62
C LEU A 54 4.05 -3.11 29.19
N PHE A 55 4.38 -4.32 28.71
CA PHE A 55 3.95 -4.79 27.39
C PHE A 55 2.41 -4.90 27.31
N ILE A 56 1.78 -5.46 28.34
CA ILE A 56 0.31 -5.55 28.43
C ILE A 56 -0.32 -4.15 28.41
N MET A 57 0.23 -3.21 29.19
CA MET A 57 -0.23 -1.81 29.23
C MET A 57 -0.11 -1.15 27.85
N LEU A 58 1.02 -1.31 27.17
CA LEU A 58 1.22 -0.79 25.82
C LEU A 58 0.24 -1.45 24.84
N PHE A 59 0.07 -2.77 24.91
CA PHE A 59 -0.84 -3.50 24.03
C PHE A 59 -2.27 -2.97 24.15
N PHE A 60 -2.78 -2.80 25.37
CA PHE A 60 -4.09 -2.18 25.61
C PHE A 60 -4.14 -0.73 25.16
N PHE A 61 -3.07 0.05 25.36
CA PHE A 61 -3.00 1.44 24.89
C PHE A 61 -3.11 1.56 23.37
N PHE A 62 -2.44 0.68 22.62
CA PHE A 62 -2.50 0.67 21.15
C PHE A 62 -3.85 0.19 20.61
N ILE A 63 -4.50 -0.78 21.29
CA ILE A 63 -5.78 -1.38 20.87
C ILE A 63 -7.00 -0.62 21.41
N SER A 64 -6.83 0.26 22.40
CA SER A 64 -7.93 1.05 22.96
C SER A 64 -8.61 1.91 21.88
N ASP A 65 -9.90 2.23 22.10
CA ASP A 65 -10.70 3.09 21.22
C ASP A 65 -10.10 4.48 21.00
N LYS A 66 -9.19 4.92 21.88
CA LYS A 66 -8.45 6.19 21.75
C LYS A 66 -7.02 6.02 21.22
N GLY A 67 -6.66 4.79 20.84
CA GLY A 67 -5.35 4.46 20.33
C GLY A 67 -5.08 5.13 18.97
N PRO A 68 -3.80 5.27 18.60
CA PRO A 68 -3.40 5.88 17.32
C PRO A 68 -3.97 5.14 16.10
N LEU A 69 -4.22 3.83 16.22
CA LEU A 69 -4.86 3.01 15.18
C LEU A 69 -6.27 3.51 14.85
N LYS A 70 -7.04 3.95 15.84
CA LYS A 70 -8.40 4.45 15.61
C LYS A 70 -8.38 5.71 14.74
N ARG A 71 -7.40 6.58 14.91
CA ARG A 71 -7.30 7.81 14.12
C ARG A 71 -7.06 7.51 12.63
N ILE A 72 -6.22 6.51 12.32
CA ILE A 72 -5.98 6.08 10.94
C ILE A 72 -7.26 5.48 10.33
N GLN A 73 -7.99 4.66 11.10
CA GLN A 73 -9.27 4.11 10.66
C GLN A 73 -10.30 5.22 10.38
N LEU A 74 -10.45 6.18 11.29
CA LEU A 74 -11.37 7.30 11.15
C LEU A 74 -11.04 8.20 9.96
N GLU A 75 -9.77 8.45 9.69
CA GLU A 75 -9.32 9.18 8.48
C GLU A 75 -9.74 8.45 7.20
N ASN A 76 -9.59 7.13 7.15
CA ASN A 76 -10.02 6.32 6.01
C ASN A 76 -11.54 6.28 5.86
N GLU A 77 -12.27 6.06 6.95
CA GLU A 77 -13.74 6.11 6.96
C GLU A 77 -14.24 7.47 6.47
N ARG A 78 -13.63 8.56 6.97
CA ARG A 78 -13.95 9.92 6.53
C ARG A 78 -13.77 10.07 5.03
N LYS A 79 -12.65 9.64 4.46
CA LYS A 79 -12.41 9.71 3.00
C LYS A 79 -13.45 8.93 2.21
N ILE A 80 -13.79 7.72 2.66
CA ILE A 80 -14.82 6.89 2.01
C ILE A 80 -16.18 7.58 2.07
N LEU A 81 -16.55 8.16 3.21
CA LEU A 81 -17.80 8.90 3.35
C LEU A 81 -17.82 10.14 2.47
N GLU A 82 -16.73 10.91 2.41
CA GLU A 82 -16.62 12.08 1.54
C GLU A 82 -16.78 11.69 0.06
N GLU A 83 -16.19 10.58 -0.37
CA GLU A 83 -16.36 10.06 -1.73
C GLU A 83 -17.80 9.63 -2.01
N LYS A 84 -18.44 8.91 -1.09
CA LYS A 84 -19.87 8.54 -1.20
C LYS A 84 -20.77 9.76 -1.31
N VAL A 85 -20.52 10.79 -0.51
CA VAL A 85 -21.27 12.06 -0.58
C VAL A 85 -21.08 12.72 -1.94
N LYS A 86 -19.85 12.74 -2.48
CA LYS A 86 -19.57 13.29 -3.80
C LYS A 86 -20.31 12.52 -4.91
N GLN A 87 -20.27 11.19 -4.87
CA GLN A 87 -20.98 10.34 -5.83
C GLN A 87 -22.49 10.55 -5.76
N ALA A 88 -23.07 10.55 -4.55
CA ALA A 88 -24.50 10.78 -4.35
C ALA A 88 -24.95 12.17 -4.84
N LYS A 89 -24.13 13.21 -4.64
CA LYS A 89 -24.42 14.55 -5.16
C LYS A 89 -24.42 14.58 -6.69
N ALA A 90 -23.44 13.95 -7.33
CA ALA A 90 -23.37 13.86 -8.79
C ALA A 90 -24.56 13.08 -9.36
N GLU A 91 -24.96 11.99 -8.71
CA GLU A 91 -26.14 11.22 -9.10
C GLU A 91 -27.43 12.02 -8.94
N GLN A 92 -27.58 12.74 -7.82
CA GLN A 92 -28.71 13.62 -7.58
C GLN A 92 -28.82 14.71 -8.67
N GLU A 93 -27.70 15.32 -9.06
CA GLU A 93 -27.68 16.32 -10.14
C GLU A 93 -28.06 15.70 -11.48
N ARG A 94 -27.52 14.52 -11.81
CA ARG A 94 -27.89 13.77 -13.02
C ARG A 94 -29.39 13.46 -13.06
N LEU A 95 -29.94 12.98 -11.95
CA LEU A 95 -31.36 12.66 -11.83
C LEU A 95 -32.23 13.92 -11.95
N LYS A 96 -31.84 15.04 -11.33
CA LYS A 96 -32.54 16.33 -11.50
C LYS A 96 -32.54 16.79 -12.95
N ASN A 97 -31.42 16.68 -13.65
CA ASN A 97 -31.32 17.02 -15.06
C ASN A 97 -32.21 16.11 -15.92
N GLN A 98 -32.23 14.81 -15.64
CA GLN A 98 -33.15 13.87 -16.31
C GLN A 98 -34.61 14.26 -16.05
N LEU A 99 -34.97 14.58 -14.81
CA LEU A 99 -36.32 14.96 -14.43
C LEU A 99 -36.76 16.22 -15.18
N LYS A 100 -35.88 17.24 -15.28
CA LYS A 100 -36.13 18.45 -16.08
C LYS A 100 -36.34 18.14 -17.56
N LEU A 101 -35.54 17.23 -18.14
CA LEU A 101 -35.72 16.81 -19.54
C LEU A 101 -37.05 16.08 -19.74
N LEU A 102 -37.44 15.21 -18.80
CA LEU A 102 -38.76 14.55 -18.84
C LEU A 102 -39.93 15.52 -18.64
N GLU A 103 -39.76 16.64 -17.93
CA GLU A 103 -40.85 17.62 -17.74
C GLU A 103 -40.98 18.61 -18.90
N THR A 104 -39.86 18.99 -19.51
CA THR A 104 -39.83 20.09 -20.48
C THR A 104 -39.72 19.64 -21.94
N ASP A 105 -39.24 18.42 -22.22
CA ASP A 105 -38.96 17.95 -23.58
C ASP A 105 -39.84 16.75 -23.95
N ASN A 106 -40.89 17.03 -24.72
CA ASN A 106 -41.84 16.03 -25.21
C ASN A 106 -41.18 14.97 -26.12
N PHE A 107 -40.10 15.32 -26.82
CA PHE A 107 -39.34 14.38 -27.65
C PHE A 107 -38.55 13.40 -26.78
N TYR A 108 -37.97 13.87 -25.67
CA TYR A 108 -37.27 13.01 -24.71
C TYR A 108 -38.23 12.00 -24.05
N ILE A 109 -39.44 12.43 -23.70
CA ILE A 109 -40.50 11.56 -23.18
C ILE A 109 -40.89 10.48 -24.21
N GLU A 110 -41.19 10.88 -25.45
CA GLU A 110 -41.58 9.94 -26.51
C GLU A 110 -40.46 8.93 -26.79
N LYS A 111 -39.20 9.38 -26.82
CA LYS A 111 -38.04 8.50 -26.98
C LYS A 111 -37.93 7.50 -25.82
N ALA A 112 -38.05 7.96 -24.57
CA ALA A 112 -37.99 7.08 -23.41
C ALA A 112 -39.14 6.06 -23.40
N ALA A 113 -40.36 6.47 -23.78
CA ALA A 113 -41.52 5.60 -23.88
C ALA A 113 -41.33 4.51 -24.95
N ARG A 114 -40.82 4.86 -26.13
CA ARG A 114 -40.53 3.90 -27.22
C ARG A 114 -39.36 2.98 -26.89
N GLU A 115 -38.22 3.51 -26.44
CA GLU A 115 -36.98 2.73 -26.24
C GLU A 115 -36.96 1.90 -24.95
N LYS A 116 -37.38 2.48 -23.82
CA LYS A 116 -37.31 1.79 -22.52
C LYS A 116 -38.57 1.00 -22.21
N HIS A 117 -39.73 1.50 -22.62
CA HIS A 117 -41.01 0.92 -22.25
C HIS A 117 -41.73 0.22 -23.41
N ASN A 118 -41.20 0.28 -24.64
CA ASN A 118 -41.84 -0.29 -25.83
C ASN A 118 -43.29 0.19 -26.03
N MET A 119 -43.59 1.42 -25.62
CA MET A 119 -44.89 2.05 -25.84
C MET A 119 -44.97 2.58 -27.28
N ALA A 120 -46.13 2.45 -27.89
CA ALA A 120 -46.43 2.92 -29.24
C ALA A 120 -47.75 3.72 -29.24
N LYS A 121 -47.91 4.66 -30.17
CA LYS A 121 -49.15 5.43 -30.27
C LYS A 121 -50.29 4.54 -30.78
N GLU A 122 -51.53 4.98 -30.56
CA GLU A 122 -52.71 4.27 -31.09
C GLU A 122 -52.57 4.08 -32.61
N GLY A 123 -52.64 2.83 -33.07
CA GLY A 123 -52.45 2.45 -34.48
C GLY A 123 -51.02 2.05 -34.89
N GLU A 124 -50.03 2.12 -34.00
CA GLU A 124 -48.66 1.64 -34.25
C GLU A 124 -48.44 0.21 -33.72
N THR A 125 -47.68 -0.63 -34.44
CA THR A 125 -47.36 -2.02 -34.05
C THR A 125 -45.90 -2.16 -33.61
N VAL A 126 -45.65 -2.72 -32.42
CA VAL A 126 -44.29 -2.93 -31.89
C VAL A 126 -43.73 -4.28 -32.36
N TYR A 127 -42.62 -4.27 -33.08
CA TYR A 127 -41.92 -5.47 -33.52
C TYR A 127 -40.73 -5.79 -32.59
N LYS A 128 -40.76 -6.96 -31.95
CA LYS A 128 -39.61 -7.50 -31.20
C LYS A 128 -38.82 -8.44 -32.09
N LEU A 129 -37.59 -8.07 -32.43
CA LEU A 129 -36.69 -8.95 -33.18
C LEU A 129 -36.24 -10.10 -32.26
N LYS A 130 -36.73 -11.33 -32.52
CA LYS A 130 -36.13 -12.53 -31.93
C LYS A 130 -34.77 -12.74 -32.59
N LYS A 131 -33.70 -12.64 -31.81
CA LYS A 131 -32.37 -13.04 -32.26
C LYS A 131 -32.37 -14.56 -32.35
N ASN A 132 -32.40 -15.11 -33.56
CA ASN A 132 -32.23 -16.55 -33.74
C ASN A 132 -30.81 -16.90 -33.30
N GLN A 133 -30.70 -17.80 -32.32
CA GLN A 133 -29.46 -18.40 -31.85
C GLN A 133 -28.96 -19.42 -32.87
#